data_AF-A0A220MLY6-F1
#
_entry.id   AF-A0A220MLY6-F1
#
_cell.length_a   1.000
_cell.length_b   1.000
_cell.length_c   1.000
_cell.angle_alpha   90.00
_cell.angle_beta   90.00
_cell.angle_gamma   90.00
#
_symmetry.space_group_name_H-M   'P 1'
#
loop_
_entity.id
_entity.type
_entity.pdbx_description
1 polymer ?
#
loop_
_entity_poly.entity_id
_entity_poly.type
_entity_poly.pdbx_seq_one_letter_code
_entity_poly.pdbx_strand_id
1 'polypeptide(L)' 'MSQEVYGLSSIILSIAFIGLAWWALQSFRFDKILKKPNGAQAKLLQIFLSIVIGYELSRFFLDYLGWSLTFGNLFN' A
#
# COMPACT_ATOMS: atom_id res chain seq x y z
N MET A 1 18.11 -0.95 -14.56
CA MET A 1 18.23 -1.02 -13.10
C MET A 1 18.55 -2.46 -12.73
N SER A 2 19.54 -2.71 -11.88
CA SER A 2 19.79 -4.06 -11.36
C SER A 2 18.55 -4.56 -10.65
N GLN A 3 18.18 -5.83 -10.88
CA GLN A 3 17.01 -6.48 -10.27
C GLN A 3 16.97 -6.30 -8.74
N GLU A 4 18.15 -6.16 -8.13
CA GLU A 4 18.36 -5.86 -6.72
C GLU A 4 17.76 -4.52 -6.28
N VAL A 5 17.94 -3.46 -7.07
CA VAL A 5 17.39 -2.13 -6.75
C VAL A 5 15.87 -2.15 -6.83
N TYR A 6 15.31 -2.88 -7.79
CA TYR A 6 13.85 -3.04 -7.91
C TYR A 6 13.26 -3.80 -6.72
N GLY A 7 13.92 -4.89 -6.28
CA GLY A 7 13.50 -5.63 -5.09
C GLY A 7 13.55 -4.79 -3.81
N LEU A 8 14.63 -4.04 -3.61
CA LEU A 8 14.79 -3.18 -2.43
C LEU A 8 13.75 -2.07 -2.38
N SER A 9 13.54 -1.38 -3.51
CA SER A 9 12.54 -0.33 -3.62
C SER A 9 11.12 -0.88 -3.47
N SER A 10 10.84 -2.09 -3.96
CA SER A 10 9.54 -2.76 -3.78
C SER A 10 9.21 -3.01 -2.31
N ILE A 11 10.19 -3.50 -1.52
CA ILE A 11 10.00 -3.75 -0.09
C ILE A 11 9.79 -2.44 0.67
N ILE A 12 10.60 -1.42 0.38
CA ILE A 12 10.51 -0.11 1.03
C ILE A 12 9.16 0.55 0.73
N LEU A 13 8.72 0.54 -0.54
CA LEU A 13 7.39 1.05 -0.92
C LEU A 13 6.28 0.28 -0.21
N SER A 14 6.36 -1.06 -0.19
CA SER A 14 5.38 -1.92 0.48
C SER A 14 5.16 -1.52 1.93
N ILE A 15 6.24 -1.39 2.69
CA ILE A 15 6.16 -1.04 4.11
C ILE A 15 5.64 0.40 4.28
N ALA A 16 6.11 1.34 3.44
CA ALA A 16 5.68 2.73 3.49
C ALA A 16 4.19 2.90 3.20
N PHE A 17 3.67 2.26 2.15
CA PHE A 17 2.25 2.33 1.80
C PHE A 17 1.36 1.57 2.76
N ILE A 18 1.82 0.46 3.35
CA ILE A 18 1.08 -0.20 4.44
C ILE A 18 0.96 0.73 5.64
N GLY A 19 2.04 1.45 6.01
CA GLY A 19 1.99 2.45 7.07
C GLY A 19 1.06 3.63 6.75
N LEU A 20 1.07 4.11 5.51
CA LEU A 20 0.15 5.16 5.05
C LEU A 20 -1.31 4.69 5.04
N ALA A 21 -1.57 3.46 4.59
CA ALA A 21 -2.90 2.85 4.62
C ALA A 21 -3.39 2.71 6.06
N TRP A 22 -2.51 2.34 7.00
CA TRP A 22 -2.84 2.23 8.42
C TRP A 22 -3.30 3.57 8.97
N TRP A 23 -2.51 4.61 8.71
CA TRP A 23 -2.78 5.97 9.13
C TRP A 23 -4.07 6.52 8.50
N ALA A 24 -4.31 6.23 7.21
CA ALA A 24 -5.55 6.59 6.54
C ALA A 24 -6.78 5.87 7.12
N LEU A 25 -6.65 4.58 7.45
CA LEU A 25 -7.72 3.80 8.07
C LEU A 25 -8.02 4.24 9.51
N GLN A 26 -7.04 4.81 10.22
CA GLN A 26 -7.25 5.40 11.54
C GLN A 26 -8.22 6.59 11.53
N SER A 27 -8.27 7.35 10.42
CA SER A 27 -9.25 8.41 10.20
C SER A 27 -10.66 7.87 9.89
N PHE A 28 -10.74 6.63 9.38
CA PHE A 28 -12.00 5.99 9.08
C PHE A 28 -12.74 5.65 10.38
N ARG A 29 -13.87 6.30 10.62
CA ARG A 29 -14.76 5.96 11.74
C ARG A 29 -15.43 4.62 11.48
N PHE A 30 -14.74 3.54 11.78
CA PHE A 30 -15.28 2.17 11.79
C PHE A 30 -16.55 2.05 12.65
N ASP A 31 -16.73 2.98 13.59
CA ASP A 31 -17.93 3.23 14.40
C ASP A 31 -19.23 3.36 13.59
N LYS A 32 -19.17 3.85 12.35
CA LYS A 32 -20.33 4.00 11.46
C LYS A 32 -20.66 2.74 10.65
N ILE A 33 -19.69 1.84 10.47
CA ILE A 33 -19.78 0.66 9.58
C ILE A 33 -19.99 -0.61 10.39
N LEU A 34 -19.37 -0.71 11.58
CA LEU A 34 -19.39 -1.90 12.41
C LEU A 34 -20.28 -1.69 13.64
N LYS A 35 -21.26 -2.58 13.81
CA LYS A 35 -22.22 -2.59 14.94
C LYS A 35 -21.57 -2.72 16.33
N LYS A 36 -20.27 -3.09 16.39
CA LYS A 36 -19.44 -3.19 17.61
C LYS A 36 -18.05 -2.55 17.38
N PRO A 37 -17.90 -1.24 17.56
CA PRO A 37 -16.65 -0.51 17.30
C PRO A 37 -15.45 -0.93 18.15
N ASN A 38 -15.68 -1.41 19.38
CA ASN A 38 -14.62 -1.74 20.34
C ASN A 38 -14.19 -3.22 20.33
N GLY A 39 -14.65 -4.02 19.37
CA GLY A 39 -14.25 -5.43 19.27
C GLY A 39 -12.83 -5.58 18.70
N ALA A 40 -12.07 -6.55 19.21
CA ALA A 40 -10.78 -6.95 18.62
C ALA A 40 -10.90 -7.26 17.10
N GLN A 41 -12.08 -7.67 16.66
CA GLN A 41 -12.44 -7.90 15.26
C GLN A 41 -12.34 -6.63 14.39
N ALA A 42 -12.71 -5.45 14.91
CA ALA A 42 -12.63 -4.20 14.16
C ALA A 42 -11.16 -3.80 13.92
N LYS A 43 -10.30 -3.96 14.93
CA LYS A 43 -8.85 -3.72 14.79
C LYS A 43 -8.19 -4.72 13.83
N LEU A 44 -8.58 -6.00 13.88
CA LEU A 44 -8.11 -7.00 12.93
C LEU A 44 -8.51 -6.66 11.49
N LEU A 45 -9.76 -6.23 11.27
CA LEU A 45 -10.22 -5.81 9.96
C LEU A 45 -9.43 -4.61 9.45
N GLN A 46 -9.13 -3.63 10.33
CA GLN A 46 -8.27 -2.51 10.00
C GLN A 46 -6.86 -2.95 9.58
N ILE A 47 -6.24 -3.90 10.30
CA ILE A 47 -4.94 -4.48 9.92
C ILE A 47 -5.02 -5.11 8.53
N PHE A 48 -6.03 -5.95 8.27
CA PHE A 48 -6.18 -6.59 6.97
C PHE A 48 -6.38 -5.59 5.84
N LEU A 49 -7.28 -4.61 6.02
CA LEU A 49 -7.49 -3.57 5.02
C LEU A 49 -6.22 -2.76 4.76
N SER A 50 -5.45 -2.47 5.81
CA SER A 50 -4.19 -1.73 5.69
C SER A 50 -3.17 -2.48 4.85
N ILE A 51 -3.07 -3.80 5.03
CA ILE A 51 -2.15 -4.64 4.25
C ILE A 51 -2.62 -4.73 2.80
N VAL A 52 -3.90 -4.98 2.57
CA VAL A 52 -4.47 -5.09 1.21
C VAL A 52 -4.29 -3.78 0.45
N ILE A 53 -4.75 -2.66 1.02
CA ILE A 53 -4.66 -1.35 0.37
C ILE A 53 -3.20 -0.92 0.19
N GLY A 54 -2.36 -1.12 1.21
CA GLY A 54 -0.94 -0.76 1.14
C GLY A 54 -0.19 -1.56 0.07
N TYR A 55 -0.45 -2.85 -0.04
CA TYR A 55 0.15 -3.70 -1.07
C TYR A 55 -0.29 -3.31 -2.48
N GLU A 56 -1.59 -3.10 -2.70
CA GLU A 56 -2.13 -2.69 -4.01
C GLU A 56 -1.58 -1.32 -4.44
N LEU A 57 -1.50 -0.34 -3.54
CA LEU A 57 -0.89 0.96 -3.82
C LEU A 57 0.60 0.83 -4.16
N SER A 58 1.34 0.00 -3.43
CA SER A 58 2.76 -0.21 -3.70
C SER A 58 2.99 -0.80 -5.07
N ARG A 59 2.22 -1.83 -5.41
CA ARG A 59 2.27 -2.48 -6.71
C ARG A 59 1.93 -1.50 -7.83
N PHE A 60 0.86 -0.72 -7.66
CA PHE A 60 0.48 0.32 -8.61
C PHE A 60 1.61 1.33 -8.85
N PHE A 61 2.26 1.81 -7.79
CA PHE A 61 3.38 2.75 -7.91
C PHE A 61 4.60 2.13 -8.59
N LEU A 62 4.95 0.89 -8.26
CA LEU A 62 6.07 0.17 -8.88
C LEU A 62 5.81 -0.06 -10.38
N ASP A 63 4.60 -0.48 -10.73
CA ASP A 63 4.19 -0.68 -12.12
C ASP A 63 4.22 0.64 -12.90
N TYR A 64 3.73 1.73 -12.29
CA TYR A 64 3.77 3.08 -12.88
C TYR A 64 5.20 3.59 -13.12
N LEU A 65 6.10 3.38 -12.14
CA LEU A 65 7.52 3.71 -12.30
C LEU A 65 8.16 2.86 -13.40
N GLY A 66 7.81 1.58 -13.46
CA GLY A 66 8.23 0.67 -14.53
C GLY A 66 7.82 1.18 -15.91
N TRP A 67 6.53 1.50 -16.10
CA TRP A 67 6.02 2.06 -17.36
C TRP A 67 6.70 3.38 -17.72
N SER A 68 6.93 4.26 -16.73
CA SER A 68 7.61 5.54 -16.95
C SER A 68 9.05 5.34 -17.44
N LEU A 69 9.78 4.38 -16.87
CA LEU A 69 11.12 4.01 -17.34
C LEU A 69 11.08 3.42 -18.76
N THR A 70 10.16 2.50 -19.02
CA THR A 70 10.00 1.89 -20.35
C THR A 70 9.69 2.97 -21.39
N PHE A 71 8.79 3.90 -21.08
CA PHE A 71 8.45 5.01 -21.97
C PHE A 71 9.65 5.93 -22.22
N GLY A 72 10.40 6.32 -21.20
CA GLY A 72 11.60 7.14 -21.35
C GLY A 72 12.67 6.48 -22.23
N ASN A 73 12.86 5.16 -22.09
CA ASN A 73 13.79 4.40 -22.93
C ASN A 73 13.35 4.30 -24.40
N LEU A 74 12.11 4.62 -24.75
CA LEU A 74 11.67 4.64 -26.16
C LEU A 74 12.12 5.90 -26.91
N PHE A 75 12.48 6.96 -26.20
CA PHE A 75 12.93 8.24 -26.80
C PHE A 75 14.45 8.41 -26.81
N ASN A 76 15.21 7.39 -26.40
CA ASN A 76 16.67 7.35 -26.40
C ASN A 76 17.17 6.18 -27.24
#